data_AF-A0A0F7ZGQ4-F1
#
_entry.id   AF-A0A0F7ZGQ4-F1
#
_cell.length_a   1.000
_cell.length_b   1.000
_cell.length_c   1.000
_cell.angle_alpha   90.00
_cell.angle_beta   90.00
_cell.angle_gamma   90.00
#
_symmetry.space_group_name_H-M   'P 1'
#
loop_
_entity.id
_entity.type
_entity.pdbx_description
1 polymer ?
#
loop_
_entity_poly.entity_id
_entity_poly.type
_entity_poly.pdbx_seq_one_letter_code
_entity_poly.pdbx_strand_id
1 'polypeptide(L)'
;MWRDPQPKWTSPGGRILQLGDAAHTFHPSSGNGGTQAVEDAIMIAKCLSLAGKDNIEWATRVSNLLRFERVSCLQAYGIYNQAIRKKGGAMGEFGRWLIGHDPEAYAASKYDEALRHLQHGEPFKNTNTPPGMIYKPWTIETLVKDKEKGVATVLDGDWS
;
A
#
# COMPACT_ATOMS: atom_id res chain seq x y z
N MET A 1 8.65 11.54 -12.78
CA MET A 1 9.15 11.60 -11.38
C MET A 1 8.56 10.39 -10.69
N TRP A 2 9.35 9.32 -10.57
CA TRP A 2 8.95 8.05 -9.95
C TRP A 2 9.84 7.85 -8.75
N ARG A 3 9.27 7.49 -7.61
CA ARG A 3 10.03 7.28 -6.38
C ARG A 3 9.85 5.84 -5.92
N ASP A 4 10.91 5.28 -5.37
CA ASP A 4 10.86 3.99 -4.70
C ASP A 4 9.87 4.06 -3.52
N PRO A 5 9.16 2.96 -3.20
CA PRO A 5 8.25 2.92 -2.04
C PRO A 5 8.98 3.31 -0.75
N GLN A 6 8.44 4.30 -0.04
CA GLN A 6 8.96 4.72 1.26
C GLN A 6 8.09 4.15 2.37
N PRO A 7 8.58 3.29 3.28
CA PRO A 7 7.73 2.67 4.31
C PRO A 7 7.30 3.62 5.43
N LYS A 8 7.94 4.78 5.56
CA LYS A 8 7.72 5.73 6.65
C LYS A 8 7.11 7.02 6.10
N TRP A 9 5.80 7.17 6.25
CA TRP A 9 5.04 8.38 5.88
C TRP A 9 4.77 9.28 7.08
N THR A 10 4.93 8.73 8.28
CA THR A 10 4.64 9.40 9.55
C THR A 10 5.91 10.06 10.10
N SER A 11 5.79 11.29 10.62
CA SER A 11 6.90 11.96 11.31
C SER A 11 7.29 11.24 12.62
N PRO A 12 8.52 11.46 13.15
CA PRO A 12 8.95 10.82 14.39
C PRO A 12 7.97 11.02 15.55
N GLY A 13 7.40 12.22 15.68
CA GLY A 13 6.41 12.57 16.69
C GLY A 13 4.97 12.11 16.40
N GLY A 14 4.70 11.49 15.24
CA GLY A 14 3.37 10.94 14.92
C GLY A 14 2.29 11.96 14.56
N ARG A 15 2.63 13.24 14.39
CA ARG A 15 1.64 14.32 14.17
C ARG A 15 1.56 14.83 12.74
N ILE A 16 2.43 14.31 11.86
CA ILE A 16 2.42 14.61 10.43
C ILE A 16 2.40 13.27 9.70
N LEU A 17 1.47 13.13 8.74
CA LEU A 17 1.33 11.97 7.89
C LEU A 17 1.25 12.41 6.43
N GLN A 18 2.10 11.85 5.58
CA GLN A 18 2.03 12.05 4.13
C GLN A 18 1.02 11.06 3.52
N LEU A 19 0.19 11.53 2.59
CA LEU A 19 -0.82 10.75 1.86
C LEU A 19 -0.75 11.08 0.36
N GLY A 20 -1.39 10.26 -0.48
CA GLY A 20 -1.42 10.46 -1.94
C GLY A 20 -0.02 10.58 -2.55
N ASP A 21 0.13 11.39 -3.60
CA ASP A 21 1.40 11.57 -4.33
C ASP A 21 2.57 12.09 -3.46
N ALA A 22 2.29 12.69 -2.29
CA ALA A 22 3.35 13.03 -1.34
C ALA A 22 4.03 11.77 -0.80
N ALA A 23 3.24 10.76 -0.43
CA ALA A 23 3.71 9.47 0.08
C ALA A 23 4.03 8.45 -1.02
N HIS A 24 3.22 8.39 -2.07
CA HIS A 24 3.27 7.37 -3.11
C HIS A 24 2.92 7.92 -4.49
N THR A 25 3.92 8.23 -5.31
CA THR A 25 3.65 8.65 -6.70
C THR A 25 3.28 7.44 -7.56
N PHE A 26 2.15 7.51 -8.23
CA PHE A 26 1.66 6.49 -9.17
C PHE A 26 1.94 6.84 -10.63
N HIS A 27 1.83 5.83 -11.51
CA HIS A 27 1.88 6.10 -12.95
C HIS A 27 0.57 6.68 -13.42
N PRO A 28 0.53 7.78 -14.21
CA PRO A 28 -0.74 8.29 -14.72
C PRO A 28 -1.56 7.19 -15.42
N SER A 29 -0.89 6.34 -16.21
CA SER A 29 -1.51 5.17 -16.86
C SER A 29 -1.85 3.99 -15.94
N SER A 30 -1.58 4.05 -14.63
CA SER A 30 -1.98 3.00 -13.67
C SER A 30 -3.44 3.10 -13.27
N GLY A 31 -4.06 4.28 -13.46
CA GLY A 31 -5.47 4.54 -13.11
C GLY A 31 -5.80 4.48 -11.62
N ASN A 32 -4.80 4.29 -10.73
CA ASN A 32 -5.06 4.00 -9.31
C ASN A 32 -4.61 5.09 -8.33
N GLY A 33 -3.80 6.07 -8.75
CA GLY A 33 -3.28 7.09 -7.82
C GLY A 33 -4.37 7.86 -7.08
N GLY A 34 -5.41 8.32 -7.79
CA GLY A 34 -6.56 9.00 -7.18
C GLY A 34 -7.34 8.11 -6.21
N THR A 35 -7.62 6.87 -6.61
CA THR A 35 -8.29 5.88 -5.74
C THR A 35 -7.50 5.65 -4.46
N GLN A 36 -6.17 5.48 -4.55
CA GLN A 36 -5.32 5.26 -3.39
C GLN A 36 -5.24 6.49 -2.48
N ALA A 37 -5.27 7.70 -3.03
CA ALA A 37 -5.36 8.93 -2.22
C ALA A 37 -6.71 9.04 -1.48
N VAL A 38 -7.81 8.53 -2.04
CA VAL A 38 -9.11 8.46 -1.35
C VAL A 38 -9.10 7.38 -0.27
N GLU A 39 -8.58 6.18 -0.56
CA GLU A 39 -8.43 5.12 0.43
C GLU A 39 -7.57 5.56 1.63
N ASP A 40 -6.50 6.33 1.37
CA ASP A 40 -5.66 6.95 2.40
C ASP A 40 -6.46 7.87 3.34
N ALA A 41 -7.28 8.77 2.76
CA ALA A 41 -8.09 9.72 3.53
C ALA A 41 -9.11 9.00 4.42
N ILE A 42 -9.76 7.96 3.89
CA ILE A 42 -10.70 7.12 4.65
C ILE A 42 -9.96 6.39 5.78
N MET A 43 -8.81 5.79 5.48
CA MET A 43 -8.02 5.04 6.46
C MET A 43 -7.62 5.92 7.65
N ILE A 44 -7.05 7.11 7.41
CA ILE A 44 -6.62 7.97 8.51
C ILE A 44 -7.82 8.49 9.31
N ALA A 45 -8.92 8.85 8.64
CA ALA A 45 -10.13 9.30 9.32
C ALA A 45 -10.66 8.21 10.28
N LYS A 46 -10.70 6.96 9.83
CA LYS A 46 -11.13 5.83 10.66
C LYS A 46 -10.15 5.55 11.80
N CYS A 47 -8.85 5.54 11.53
CA CYS A 47 -7.82 5.35 12.56
C CYS A 47 -7.88 6.42 13.65
N LEU A 48 -8.09 7.70 13.28
CA LEU A 48 -8.25 8.80 14.23
C LEU A 48 -9.50 8.62 15.09
N SER A 49 -10.61 8.18 14.49
CA SER A 49 -11.84 7.89 15.23
C SER A 49 -11.67 6.76 16.24
N LEU A 50 -10.87 5.73 15.93
CA LEU A 50 -10.62 4.58 16.82
C LEU A 50 -9.61 4.93 17.93
N ALA A 51 -8.58 5.71 17.61
CA ALA A 51 -7.54 6.08 18.56
C ALA A 51 -8.01 7.02 19.69
N GLY A 52 -8.94 7.92 19.36
CA GLY A 52 -9.30 9.03 20.24
C GLY A 52 -8.24 10.14 20.29
N LYS A 53 -8.58 11.23 20.98
CA LYS A 53 -7.80 12.48 20.96
C LYS A 53 -6.41 12.36 21.61
N ASP A 54 -6.24 11.41 22.53
CA ASP A 54 -5.01 11.27 23.29
C ASP A 54 -3.97 10.35 22.62
N ASN A 55 -4.33 9.70 21.50
CA ASN A 55 -3.50 8.70 20.82
C ASN A 55 -3.30 8.98 19.32
N ILE A 56 -3.27 10.27 18.92
CA ILE A 56 -3.18 10.69 17.52
C ILE A 56 -1.91 10.13 16.83
N GLU A 57 -0.80 10.04 17.56
CA GLU A 57 0.44 9.47 17.05
C GLU A 57 0.31 7.98 16.69
N TRP A 58 -0.57 7.24 17.36
CA TRP A 58 -0.85 5.86 17.03
C TRP A 58 -1.76 5.76 15.82
N ALA A 59 -2.76 6.63 15.69
CA ALA A 59 -3.63 6.67 14.52
C ALA A 59 -2.84 6.84 13.21
N THR A 60 -1.86 7.75 13.19
CA THR A 60 -1.04 8.00 12.00
C THR A 60 -0.12 6.82 11.68
N ARG A 61 0.51 6.21 12.69
CA ARG A 61 1.37 5.04 12.53
C ARG A 61 0.61 3.80 12.08
N VAL A 62 -0.57 3.54 12.65
CA VAL A 62 -1.46 2.45 12.23
C VAL A 62 -1.92 2.69 10.80
N SER A 63 -2.36 3.91 10.45
CA SER A 63 -2.75 4.25 9.09
C SER A 63 -1.62 4.01 8.09
N ASN A 64 -0.38 4.38 8.42
CA ASN A 64 0.79 4.10 7.57
C ASN A 64 0.99 2.57 7.40
N LEU A 65 0.93 1.80 8.48
CA LEU A 65 1.14 0.34 8.45
C LEU A 65 0.11 -0.38 7.57
N LEU A 66 -1.17 0.00 7.70
CA LEU A 66 -2.29 -0.62 6.97
C LEU A 66 -2.32 -0.28 5.47
N ARG A 67 -1.64 0.82 5.08
CA ARG A 67 -1.66 1.33 3.70
C ARG A 67 -0.43 0.99 2.90
N PHE A 68 0.75 0.98 3.54
CA PHE A 68 2.03 0.94 2.82
C PHE A 68 2.15 -0.25 1.86
N GLU A 69 1.92 -1.47 2.33
CA GLU A 69 2.12 -2.66 1.49
C GLU A 69 1.12 -2.71 0.33
N ARG A 70 -0.16 -2.39 0.58
CA ARG A 70 -1.19 -2.31 -0.46
C ARG A 70 -0.82 -1.31 -1.56
N VAL A 71 -0.43 -0.11 -1.16
CA VAL A 71 0.00 0.96 -2.08
C VAL A 71 1.25 0.54 -2.85
N SER A 72 2.24 -0.03 -2.15
CA SER A 72 3.49 -0.51 -2.75
C SER A 72 3.23 -1.58 -3.82
N CYS A 73 2.37 -2.57 -3.54
CA CYS A 73 1.94 -3.54 -4.55
C CYS A 73 1.37 -2.85 -5.79
N LEU A 74 0.47 -1.88 -5.60
CA LEU A 74 -0.19 -1.18 -6.71
C LEU A 74 0.78 -0.27 -7.49
N GLN A 75 1.78 0.33 -6.84
CA GLN A 75 2.86 1.07 -7.52
C GLN A 75 3.64 0.14 -8.45
N ALA A 76 4.05 -1.04 -7.96
CA ALA A 76 4.73 -2.03 -8.77
C ALA A 76 3.87 -2.48 -9.96
N TYR A 77 2.58 -2.74 -9.72
CA TYR A 77 1.63 -3.12 -10.78
C TYR A 77 1.51 -2.05 -11.86
N GLY A 78 1.49 -0.77 -11.46
CA GLY A 78 1.51 0.36 -12.39
C GLY A 78 2.74 0.39 -13.29
N ILE A 79 3.93 0.11 -12.74
CA ILE A 79 5.19 0.01 -13.50
C ILE A 79 5.12 -1.16 -14.49
N TYR A 80 4.63 -2.32 -14.04
CA TYR A 80 4.50 -3.50 -14.88
C TYR A 80 3.53 -3.30 -16.06
N ASN A 81 2.33 -2.78 -15.79
CA ASN A 81 1.34 -2.51 -16.83
C ASN A 81 1.83 -1.47 -17.84
N GLN A 82 2.59 -0.47 -17.41
CA GLN A 82 3.22 0.47 -18.34
C GLN A 82 4.17 -0.26 -19.31
N ALA A 83 4.99 -1.18 -18.82
CA ALA A 83 5.91 -1.96 -19.65
C ALA A 83 5.18 -2.85 -20.67
N ILE A 84 4.07 -3.48 -20.26
CA ILE A 84 3.21 -4.27 -21.17
C ILE A 84 2.59 -3.38 -22.24
N ARG A 85 2.00 -2.24 -21.85
CA ARG A 85 1.35 -1.31 -22.79
C ARG A 85 2.32 -0.75 -23.82
N LYS A 86 3.57 -0.45 -23.44
CA LYS A 86 4.62 -0.03 -24.38
C LYS A 86 4.96 -1.09 -25.44
N LYS A 87 4.73 -2.37 -25.13
CA LYS A 87 4.90 -3.50 -26.07
C LYS A 87 3.62 -3.85 -26.84
N GLY A 88 2.56 -3.03 -26.73
CA GLY A 88 1.28 -3.26 -27.40
C GLY A 88 0.37 -4.28 -26.72
N GLY A 89 0.70 -4.74 -25.51
CA GLY A 89 -0.12 -5.67 -24.75
C GLY A 89 -1.30 -4.99 -24.04
N ALA A 90 -2.33 -5.79 -23.73
CA ALA A 90 -3.46 -5.35 -22.92
C ALA A 90 -3.07 -5.17 -21.44
N MET A 91 -3.80 -4.31 -20.73
CA MET A 91 -3.63 -4.13 -19.29
C MET A 91 -4.08 -5.41 -18.57
N GLY A 92 -3.38 -5.80 -17.50
CA GLY A 92 -3.82 -6.93 -16.68
C GLY A 92 -5.17 -6.67 -16.01
N GLU A 93 -5.85 -7.73 -15.61
CA GLU A 93 -7.12 -7.65 -14.89
C GLU A 93 -6.93 -6.99 -13.51
N PHE A 94 -8.02 -6.41 -13.00
CA PHE A 94 -8.07 -5.88 -11.64
C PHE A 94 -8.89 -6.84 -10.79
N GLY A 95 -8.19 -7.57 -9.92
CA GLY A 95 -8.81 -8.57 -9.09
C GLY A 95 -9.81 -8.06 -8.05
N ARG A 96 -10.61 -8.99 -7.51
CA ARG A 96 -11.63 -8.67 -6.50
C ARG A 96 -11.03 -8.03 -5.24
N TRP A 97 -9.80 -8.39 -4.87
CA TRP A 97 -9.08 -7.81 -3.74
C TRP A 97 -8.78 -6.31 -3.90
N LEU A 98 -8.73 -5.81 -5.15
CA LEU A 98 -8.55 -4.40 -5.45
C LEU A 98 -9.91 -3.68 -5.52
N ILE A 99 -10.82 -4.15 -6.38
CA ILE A 99 -12.09 -3.47 -6.67
C ILE A 99 -13.07 -3.56 -5.49
N GLY A 100 -13.08 -4.68 -4.77
CA GLY A 100 -13.98 -4.94 -3.66
C GLY A 100 -13.44 -4.52 -2.30
N HIS A 101 -12.33 -3.78 -2.25
CA HIS A 101 -11.73 -3.37 -0.98
C HIS A 101 -12.53 -2.25 -0.32
N ASP A 102 -12.94 -2.48 0.92
CA ASP A 102 -13.48 -1.44 1.80
C ASP A 102 -12.39 -0.99 2.79
N PRO A 103 -11.77 0.19 2.59
CA PRO A 103 -10.71 0.67 3.46
C PRO A 103 -11.19 1.02 4.87
N GLU A 104 -12.45 1.44 5.04
CA GLU A 104 -12.99 1.78 6.36
C GLU A 104 -13.24 0.53 7.20
N ALA A 105 -13.91 -0.47 6.62
CA ALA A 105 -14.16 -1.74 7.29
C ALA A 105 -12.83 -2.47 7.59
N TYR A 106 -11.86 -2.40 6.68
CA TYR A 106 -10.53 -2.95 6.90
C TYR A 106 -9.84 -2.28 8.09
N ALA A 107 -9.83 -0.94 8.14
CA ALA A 107 -9.28 -0.19 9.27
C ALA A 107 -9.93 -0.62 10.59
N ALA A 108 -11.26 -0.67 10.64
CA ALA A 108 -12.00 -1.08 11.84
C ALA A 108 -11.62 -2.48 12.33
N SER A 109 -11.46 -3.44 11.42
CA SER A 109 -11.13 -4.82 11.78
C SER A 109 -9.66 -5.05 12.17
N LYS A 110 -8.73 -4.24 11.63
CA LYS A 110 -7.28 -4.45 11.79
C LYS A 110 -6.62 -3.49 12.78
N TYR A 111 -7.31 -2.44 13.22
CA TYR A 111 -6.73 -1.38 14.04
C TYR A 111 -6.04 -1.92 15.31
N ASP A 112 -6.73 -2.73 16.11
CA ASP A 112 -6.19 -3.20 17.38
C ASP A 112 -4.99 -4.15 17.20
N GLU A 113 -5.01 -5.00 16.17
CA GLU A 113 -3.90 -5.88 15.81
C GLU A 113 -2.67 -5.06 15.38
N ALA A 114 -2.89 -4.07 14.51
CA ALA A 114 -1.85 -3.15 14.07
C ALA A 114 -1.28 -2.31 15.22
N LEU A 115 -2.13 -1.86 16.14
CA LEU A 115 -1.69 -1.10 17.31
C LEU A 115 -0.79 -1.93 18.22
N ARG A 116 -1.20 -3.16 18.57
CA ARG A 116 -0.39 -4.07 19.38
C ARG A 116 0.91 -4.45 18.70
N HIS A 117 0.91 -4.62 17.39
CA HIS A 117 2.15 -4.79 16.62
C HIS A 117 3.11 -3.61 16.81
N LEU A 118 2.61 -2.39 16.68
CA LEU A 118 3.43 -1.18 16.78
C LEU A 118 3.89 -0.89 18.22
N GLN A 119 3.11 -1.24 19.24
CA GLN A 119 3.43 -0.98 20.65
C GLN A 119 4.24 -2.10 21.30
N HIS A 120 3.99 -3.35 20.92
CA HIS A 120 4.49 -4.54 21.62
C HIS A 120 5.24 -5.53 20.72
N GLY A 121 5.28 -5.30 19.40
CA GLY A 121 5.97 -6.18 18.47
C GLY A 121 5.25 -7.50 18.20
N GLU A 122 3.94 -7.57 18.49
CA GLU A 122 3.13 -8.74 18.13
C GLU A 122 3.18 -9.02 16.62
N PRO A 123 3.14 -10.27 16.15
CA PRO A 123 3.09 -10.56 14.72
C PRO A 123 1.87 -9.88 14.06
N PHE A 124 2.09 -9.27 12.90
CA PHE A 124 1.04 -8.62 12.11
C PHE A 124 1.22 -8.92 10.63
N LYS A 125 0.11 -9.11 9.93
CA LYS A 125 0.09 -9.30 8.48
C LYS A 125 -1.08 -8.54 7.86
N ASN A 126 -0.78 -7.72 6.86
CA ASN A 126 -1.81 -7.13 6.02
C ASN A 126 -2.50 -8.19 5.16
N THR A 127 -3.81 -8.03 4.99
CA THR A 127 -4.63 -8.91 4.15
C THR A 127 -5.37 -8.14 3.05
N ASN A 128 -5.00 -6.87 2.83
CA ASN A 128 -5.52 -6.01 1.76
C ASN A 128 -4.55 -5.89 0.55
N THR A 129 -3.62 -6.84 0.45
CA THR A 129 -2.68 -7.05 -0.66
C THR A 129 -3.18 -8.19 -1.58
N PRO A 130 -2.56 -8.43 -2.75
CA PRO A 130 -2.91 -9.57 -3.59
C PRO A 130 -2.95 -10.89 -2.78
N PRO A 131 -3.95 -11.76 -2.94
CA PRO A 131 -4.03 -13.03 -2.24
C PRO A 131 -2.74 -13.87 -2.40
N GLY A 132 -2.33 -14.52 -1.31
CA GLY A 132 -1.11 -15.34 -1.28
C GLY A 132 0.21 -14.54 -1.30
N MET A 133 0.17 -13.22 -1.52
CA MET A 133 1.37 -12.38 -1.56
C MET A 133 2.04 -12.30 -0.18
N ILE A 134 3.35 -12.50 -0.18
CA ILE A 134 4.23 -12.12 0.92
C ILE A 134 5.01 -10.90 0.47
N TYR A 135 4.73 -9.76 1.09
CA TYR A 135 5.38 -8.51 0.72
C TYR A 135 6.90 -8.60 0.88
N LYS A 136 7.63 -8.18 -0.14
CA LYS A 136 9.07 -8.02 -0.12
C LYS A 136 9.40 -6.58 -0.49
N PRO A 137 10.22 -5.86 0.31
CA PRO A 137 10.68 -4.53 -0.06
C PRO A 137 11.35 -4.54 -1.44
N TRP A 138 11.07 -3.53 -2.25
CA TRP A 138 11.57 -3.40 -3.61
C TRP A 138 11.86 -1.93 -3.93
N THR A 139 12.80 -1.71 -4.85
CA THR A 139 12.99 -0.43 -5.56
C THR A 139 12.65 -0.64 -7.03
N ILE A 140 12.43 0.44 -7.78
CA ILE A 140 12.15 0.36 -9.22
C ILE A 140 13.27 -0.43 -9.92
N GLU A 141 14.52 -0.21 -9.51
CA GLU A 141 15.68 -0.91 -10.05
C GLU A 141 15.66 -2.41 -9.73
N THR A 142 15.40 -2.81 -8.47
CA THR A 142 15.37 -4.24 -8.11
C THR A 142 14.17 -4.94 -8.73
N LEU A 143 13.01 -4.28 -8.78
CA LEU A 143 11.79 -4.84 -9.39
C LEU A 143 11.99 -5.20 -10.86
N VAL A 144 12.64 -4.33 -11.64
CA VAL A 144 12.94 -4.60 -13.06
C VAL A 144 13.97 -5.72 -13.20
N LYS A 145 15.09 -5.64 -12.46
CA LYS A 145 16.16 -6.64 -12.52
C LYS A 145 15.69 -8.04 -12.10
N ASP A 146 14.93 -8.14 -11.03
CA ASP A 146 14.46 -9.41 -10.49
C ASP A 146 13.45 -10.06 -11.44
N LYS A 147 12.60 -9.26 -12.07
CA LYS A 147 11.68 -9.74 -13.10
C LYS A 147 12.40 -10.26 -14.35
N GLU A 148 13.44 -9.58 -14.81
CA GLU A 148 14.27 -10.04 -15.93
C GLU A 148 15.00 -11.36 -15.61
N LYS A 149 15.35 -11.57 -14.35
CA LYS A 149 16.01 -12.79 -13.85
C LYS A 149 15.03 -13.92 -13.49
N GLY A 150 13.72 -13.69 -13.58
CA GLY A 150 12.70 -14.66 -13.15
C GLY A 150 12.67 -14.90 -11.64
N VAL A 151 13.17 -13.96 -10.84
CA VAL A 151 13.10 -14.00 -9.37
C VAL A 151 11.73 -13.51 -8.92
N ALA A 152 11.14 -14.18 -7.93
CA ALA A 152 9.84 -13.81 -7.39
C ALA A 152 9.86 -12.41 -6.73
N THR A 153 8.95 -11.56 -7.19
CA THR A 153 8.72 -10.16 -6.84
C THR A 153 7.34 -9.93 -6.24
N VAL A 154 7.03 -8.68 -5.89
CA VAL A 154 5.68 -8.26 -5.49
C VAL A 154 4.62 -8.38 -6.61
N LEU A 155 5.04 -8.65 -7.86
CA LEU A 155 4.14 -8.84 -8.99
C LEU A 155 3.66 -10.29 -9.15
N ASP A 156 4.22 -11.24 -8.41
CA ASP A 156 3.94 -12.67 -8.58
C ASP A 156 2.77 -13.17 -7.68
N GLY A 157 1.96 -12.24 -7.18
CA GLY A 157 0.75 -12.55 -6.42
C GLY A 157 -0.42 -12.88 -7.33
N ASP A 158 -1.54 -13.27 -6.73
CA ASP A 158 -2.78 -13.41 -7.49
C ASP A 158 -3.40 -12.03 -7.75
N TRP A 159 -3.25 -11.54 -8.98
CA TRP A 159 -3.78 -10.23 -9.40
C TRP A 159 -5.19 -10.32 -10.03
N SER A 160 -5.76 -11.52 -10.11
CA SER A 160 -7.11 -11.80 -10.64
C SER A 160 -8.24 -11.63 -9.62
#